data_AF-A0A1R3HCM7-F1
#
_entry.id   AF-A0A1R3HCM7-F1
#
_cell.length_a   1.000
_cell.length_b   1.000
_cell.length_c   1.000
_cell.angle_alpha   90.00
_cell.angle_beta   90.00
_cell.angle_gamma   90.00
#
_symmetry.space_group_name_H-M   'P 1'
#
loop_
_entity.id
_entity.type
_entity.pdbx_description
1 polymer ?
#
loop_
_entity_poly.entity_id
_entity_poly.type
_entity_poly.pdbx_seq_one_letter_code
_entity_poly.pdbx_strand_id
1 'polypeptide(L)'
;MRLSSSGFNQQTQEGEKKCLNSELWHACAGPLVSLPPVGSRVVYFPQGHSEQVAASTNKEVDAHIPNYPSLPPQLICQLHNVTMHADVETDEVYAQMTLQPLSPQEQKDVYLLPAELGTPSKQPTNYFCKTLTASDTSTHGGFSVPRRAAEKVFPPLDYSQQPPAQELIARDLHDNEWKFRHIFRG
;
A
#
# COMPACT_ATOMS: atom_id res chain seq x y z
N MET A 1 -35.31 -9.25 44.42
CA MET A 1 -33.94 -9.62 44.79
C MET A 1 -33.35 -10.54 43.74
N ARG A 2 -32.37 -10.05 42.99
CA ARG A 2 -31.22 -10.79 42.45
C ARG A 2 -30.28 -9.70 41.92
N LEU A 3 -29.21 -9.48 42.66
CA LEU A 3 -28.14 -8.53 42.36
C LEU A 3 -27.24 -9.17 41.30
N SER A 4 -27.06 -8.50 40.17
CA SER A 4 -25.99 -8.82 39.21
C SER A 4 -24.91 -7.76 39.34
N SER A 5 -23.75 -8.21 39.81
CA SER A 5 -22.52 -7.47 40.02
C SER A 5 -22.03 -6.77 38.75
N SER A 6 -21.90 -5.45 38.81
CA SER A 6 -21.18 -4.63 37.84
C SER A 6 -19.67 -4.88 37.96
N GLY A 7 -19.17 -5.80 37.14
CA GLY A 7 -17.76 -6.00 36.89
C GLY A 7 -17.20 -4.83 36.08
N PHE A 8 -16.24 -4.14 36.68
CA PHE A 8 -15.41 -3.11 36.08
C PHE A 8 -14.68 -3.71 34.86
N ASN A 9 -15.10 -3.35 33.64
CA ASN A 9 -14.25 -3.57 32.46
C ASN A 9 -13.26 -2.40 32.39
N GLN A 10 -12.06 -2.62 32.91
CA GLN A 10 -10.89 -1.83 32.53
C GLN A 10 -10.72 -1.99 31.02
N GLN A 11 -11.03 -0.93 30.26
CA GLN A 11 -10.57 -0.80 28.89
C GLN A 11 -9.05 -0.65 28.95
N THR A 12 -8.35 -1.76 28.75
CA THR A 12 -6.96 -1.76 28.33
C THR A 12 -6.94 -1.16 26.92
N GLN A 13 -6.73 0.15 26.82
CA GLN A 13 -6.34 0.80 25.57
C GLN A 13 -4.88 0.42 25.27
N GLU A 14 -4.66 -0.83 24.86
CA GLU A 14 -3.52 -1.14 24.01
C GLU A 14 -4.00 -0.97 22.58
N GLY A 15 -3.51 0.09 21.91
CA GLY A 15 -3.90 0.43 20.56
C GLY A 15 -3.73 -0.77 19.64
N GLU A 16 -4.85 -1.30 19.17
CA GLU A 16 -4.87 -2.19 18.01
C GLU A 16 -4.14 -1.43 16.90
N LYS A 17 -2.92 -1.87 16.57
CA LYS A 17 -2.22 -1.42 15.37
C LYS A 17 -3.09 -1.85 14.21
N LYS A 18 -3.98 -0.96 13.78
CA LYS A 18 -4.84 -1.14 12.61
C LYS A 18 -3.93 -1.48 11.44
N CYS A 19 -4.10 -2.70 10.92
CA CYS A 19 -3.34 -3.18 9.80
C CYS A 19 -3.94 -2.56 8.54
N LEU A 20 -3.13 -1.84 7.76
CA LEU A 20 -3.53 -1.29 6.47
C LEU A 20 -4.08 -2.39 5.55
N ASN A 21 -5.12 -2.07 4.79
CA ASN A 21 -5.63 -2.98 3.77
C ASN A 21 -4.56 -3.21 2.69
N SER A 22 -4.00 -4.42 2.68
CA SER A 22 -2.89 -4.78 1.76
C SER A 22 -3.27 -4.61 0.29
N GLU A 23 -4.48 -4.98 -0.12
CA GLU A 23 -4.88 -4.90 -1.53
C GLU A 23 -5.03 -3.45 -1.98
N LEU A 24 -5.64 -2.60 -1.14
CA LEU A 24 -5.77 -1.17 -1.41
C LEU A 24 -4.39 -0.51 -1.48
N TRP A 25 -3.48 -0.85 -0.55
CA TRP A 25 -2.12 -0.33 -0.55
C TRP A 25 -1.37 -0.69 -1.85
N HIS A 26 -1.49 -1.92 -2.35
CA HIS A 26 -0.87 -2.34 -3.61
C HIS A 26 -1.51 -1.68 -4.84
N ALA A 27 -2.83 -1.42 -4.81
CA ALA A 27 -3.50 -0.66 -5.86
C ALA A 27 -2.98 0.79 -5.94
N CYS A 28 -2.76 1.43 -4.78
CA CYS A 28 -2.18 2.76 -4.68
C CYS A 28 -0.70 2.80 -5.09
N ALA A 29 0.08 1.80 -4.69
CA ALA A 29 1.51 1.70 -5.05
C ALA A 29 1.73 1.48 -6.55
N GLY A 30 0.74 0.90 -7.23
CA GLY A 30 0.73 0.70 -8.68
C GLY A 30 1.16 -0.72 -9.11
N PRO A 31 0.80 -1.12 -10.34
CA PRO A 31 0.86 -2.51 -10.79
C PRO A 31 2.27 -3.09 -10.94
N LEU A 32 3.30 -2.23 -10.96
CA LEU A 32 4.70 -2.63 -11.07
C LEU A 32 5.37 -2.88 -9.70
N VAL A 33 4.69 -2.54 -8.61
CA VAL A 33 5.22 -2.70 -7.26
C VAL A 33 4.98 -4.12 -6.76
N SER A 34 6.04 -4.73 -6.23
CA SER A 34 5.98 -5.99 -5.50
C SER A 34 6.89 -5.90 -4.27
N LEU A 35 6.41 -6.42 -3.14
CA LEU A 35 7.19 -6.49 -1.91
C LEU A 35 7.71 -7.93 -1.71
N PRO A 36 8.99 -8.12 -1.36
CA PRO A 36 9.54 -9.44 -1.05
C PRO A 36 8.87 -10.03 0.21
N PRO A 37 8.75 -11.37 0.32
CA PRO A 37 8.15 -11.99 1.48
C PRO A 37 9.10 -11.96 2.68
N VAL A 38 8.58 -11.76 3.89
CA VAL A 38 9.38 -11.83 5.12
C VAL A 38 10.08 -13.18 5.24
N GLY A 39 11.34 -13.17 5.63
CA GLY A 39 12.22 -14.34 5.70
C GLY A 39 13.05 -14.57 4.44
N SER A 40 12.68 -13.97 3.31
CA SER A 40 13.44 -14.10 2.05
C SER A 40 14.82 -13.47 2.11
N ARG A 41 15.68 -13.91 1.18
CA ARG A 41 16.98 -13.30 0.91
C ARG A 41 16.83 -12.30 -0.24
N VAL A 42 17.31 -11.08 -0.03
CA VAL A 42 17.23 -9.97 -0.99
C VAL A 42 18.61 -9.36 -1.20
N VAL A 43 18.80 -8.66 -2.32
CA VAL A 43 20.00 -7.86 -2.57
C VAL A 43 19.63 -6.39 -2.38
N TYR A 44 20.28 -5.74 -1.41
CA TYR A 44 20.16 -4.32 -1.18
C TYR A 44 21.25 -3.57 -1.96
N PHE A 45 20.83 -2.56 -2.73
CA PHE A 45 21.72 -1.71 -3.52
C PHE A 45 21.74 -0.31 -2.88
N PRO A 46 22.82 0.06 -2.16
CA PRO A 46 22.94 1.39 -1.56
C PRO A 46 22.80 2.52 -2.58
N GLN A 47 23.27 2.31 -3.82
CA GLN A 47 23.12 3.29 -4.90
C GLN A 47 21.64 3.56 -5.23
N GLY A 48 20.83 2.52 -5.41
CA GLY A 48 19.39 2.69 -5.71
C GLY A 48 18.62 3.35 -4.56
N HIS A 49 19.03 3.10 -3.31
CA HIS A 49 18.49 3.84 -2.16
C HIS A 49 18.82 5.33 -2.27
N SER A 50 20.08 5.68 -2.53
CA SER A 50 20.49 7.08 -2.69
C SER A 50 19.74 7.78 -3.84
N GLU A 51 19.50 7.08 -4.95
CA GLU A 51 18.68 7.59 -6.06
C GLU A 51 17.24 7.88 -5.62
N GLN A 52 16.61 6.99 -4.85
CA GLN A 52 15.28 7.21 -4.28
C GLN A 52 15.26 8.41 -3.30
N VAL A 53 16.27 8.56 -2.45
CA VAL A 53 16.39 9.71 -1.53
C VAL A 53 16.56 11.02 -2.29
N ALA A 54 17.37 11.04 -3.34
CA ALA A 54 17.52 12.23 -4.19
C ALA A 54 16.18 12.62 -4.85
N ALA A 55 15.46 11.65 -5.42
CA ALA A 55 14.17 11.87 -6.03
C ALA A 55 13.12 12.40 -5.04
N SER A 56 13.06 11.84 -3.82
CA SER A 56 12.10 12.28 -2.78
C SER A 56 12.40 13.66 -2.19
N THR A 57 13.68 14.05 -2.12
CA THR A 57 14.07 15.33 -1.50
C THR A 57 14.16 16.49 -2.49
N ASN A 58 14.01 16.24 -3.80
CA ASN A 58 14.26 17.21 -4.89
C ASN A 58 15.60 17.93 -4.76
N LYS A 59 16.57 17.28 -4.12
CA LYS A 59 17.95 17.74 -4.07
C LYS A 59 18.71 16.83 -5.01
N GLU A 60 19.42 17.44 -5.98
CA GLU A 60 20.49 16.71 -6.64
C GLU A 60 21.41 16.15 -5.56
N VAL A 61 22.07 15.03 -5.84
CA VAL A 61 23.12 14.47 -4.96
C VAL A 61 24.32 15.40 -5.03
N ASP A 62 24.15 16.61 -4.52
CA ASP A 62 25.12 17.67 -4.50
C ASP A 62 25.91 17.51 -3.21
N ALA A 63 27.23 17.57 -3.35
CA ALA A 63 28.25 17.44 -2.31
C ALA A 63 28.52 16.03 -1.72
N HIS A 64 29.69 15.49 -2.10
CA HIS A 64 30.56 14.64 -1.27
C HIS A 64 29.85 13.56 -0.44
N ILE A 65 29.28 12.54 -1.08
CA ILE A 65 28.97 11.29 -0.38
C ILE A 65 30.29 10.79 0.23
N PRO A 66 30.38 10.64 1.57
CA PRO A 66 31.57 10.10 2.18
C PRO A 66 31.88 8.76 1.55
N ASN A 67 33.10 8.56 1.08
CA ASN A 67 33.49 7.24 0.62
C ASN A 67 33.47 6.32 1.84
N TYR A 68 32.66 5.26 1.78
CA TYR A 68 32.63 4.20 2.78
C TYR A 68 33.33 2.99 2.18
N PRO A 69 34.67 2.84 2.33
CA PRO A 69 35.42 1.80 1.63
C PRO A 69 35.00 0.38 2.03
N SER A 70 34.36 0.24 3.20
CA SER A 70 33.83 -1.00 3.74
C SER A 70 32.41 -1.32 3.25
N LEU A 71 31.74 -0.40 2.53
CA LEU A 71 30.39 -0.61 2.04
C LEU A 71 30.44 -1.17 0.61
N PRO A 72 30.09 -2.45 0.39
CA PRO A 72 30.01 -3.00 -0.96
C PRO A 72 28.82 -2.40 -1.73
N PRO A 73 28.87 -2.38 -3.08
CA PRO A 73 27.78 -1.89 -3.92
C PRO A 73 26.51 -2.76 -3.86
N GLN A 74 26.62 -3.96 -3.32
CA GLN A 74 25.54 -4.94 -3.17
C GLN A 74 25.67 -5.64 -1.83
N LEU A 75 24.59 -5.70 -1.07
CA LEU A 75 24.51 -6.39 0.21
C LEU A 75 23.47 -7.50 0.12
N ILE A 76 23.88 -8.75 0.32
CA ILE A 76 22.94 -9.86 0.46
C ILE A 76 22.40 -9.81 1.88
N CYS A 77 21.08 -9.66 2.01
CA CYS A 77 20.41 -9.49 3.29
C CYS A 77 19.32 -10.54 3.49
N GLN A 78 19.07 -10.92 4.74
CA GLN A 78 17.81 -11.53 5.13
C GLN A 78 16.80 -10.44 5.48
N LEU A 79 15.59 -10.57 4.96
CA LEU A 79 14.48 -9.67 5.24
C LEU A 79 13.73 -10.12 6.48
N HIS A 80 13.86 -9.37 7.58
CA HIS A 80 13.23 -9.71 8.86
C HIS A 80 11.80 -9.22 8.98
N ASN A 81 11.48 -8.08 8.37
CA ASN A 81 10.15 -7.51 8.47
C ASN A 81 9.82 -6.61 7.27
N VAL A 82 8.54 -6.58 6.91
CA VAL A 82 7.96 -5.65 5.94
C VAL A 82 6.65 -5.12 6.53
N THR A 83 6.56 -3.81 6.67
CA THR A 83 5.33 -3.13 7.08
C THR A 83 4.94 -2.09 6.03
N MET A 84 3.68 -2.07 5.66
CA MET A 84 3.10 -1.09 4.74
C MET A 84 2.57 0.10 5.53
N HIS A 85 2.71 1.30 4.97
CA HIS A 85 2.32 2.57 5.57
C HIS A 85 1.76 3.52 4.50
N ALA A 86 1.00 4.51 4.94
CA ALA A 86 0.57 5.63 4.13
C ALA A 86 0.79 6.93 4.92
N ASP A 87 1.33 7.95 4.27
CA ASP A 87 1.45 9.27 4.88
C ASP A 87 0.07 9.89 5.09
N VAL A 88 -0.15 10.48 6.27
CA VAL A 88 -1.46 11.00 6.67
C VAL A 88 -1.83 12.34 6.04
N GLU A 89 -0.85 13.07 5.50
CA GLU A 89 -1.06 14.37 4.86
C GLU A 89 -1.08 14.25 3.33
N THR A 90 -0.24 13.37 2.76
CA THR A 90 -0.05 13.27 1.30
C THR A 90 -0.69 12.05 0.66
N ASP A 91 -1.19 11.10 1.46
CA ASP A 91 -1.62 9.77 1.02
C ASP A 91 -0.53 8.94 0.31
N GLU A 92 0.74 9.35 0.41
CA GLU A 92 1.86 8.62 -0.20
C GLU A 92 2.07 7.27 0.50
N VAL A 93 2.03 6.19 -0.27
CA VAL A 93 2.25 4.84 0.22
C VAL A 93 3.74 4.50 0.26
N TYR A 94 4.20 3.94 1.38
CA TYR A 94 5.59 3.47 1.52
C TYR A 94 5.66 2.17 2.33
N ALA A 95 6.75 1.42 2.13
CA ALA A 95 7.02 0.19 2.85
C ALA A 95 8.30 0.35 3.66
N GLN A 96 8.25 -0.04 4.93
CA GLN A 96 9.43 -0.13 5.79
C GLN A 96 9.90 -1.58 5.81
N MET A 97 11.17 -1.77 5.46
CA MET A 97 11.82 -3.07 5.43
C MET A 97 12.95 -3.11 6.45
N THR A 98 13.02 -4.18 7.23
CA THR A 98 14.15 -4.43 8.15
C THR A 98 15.06 -5.48 7.56
N LEU A 99 16.28 -5.09 7.20
CA LEU A 99 17.26 -5.94 6.53
C LEU A 99 18.43 -6.25 7.45
N GLN A 100 18.85 -7.53 7.51
CA GLN A 100 20.10 -7.94 8.15
C GLN A 100 21.09 -8.40 7.06
N PRO A 101 22.24 -7.72 6.88
CA PRO A 101 23.31 -8.21 6.01
C PRO A 101 23.82 -9.57 6.46
N LEU A 102 23.96 -10.50 5.51
CA LEU A 102 24.48 -11.84 5.77
C LEU A 102 26.00 -11.86 5.78
N SER A 103 26.59 -12.64 6.69
CA SER A 103 28.02 -12.92 6.71
C SER A 103 28.46 -13.77 5.50
N PRO A 104 29.75 -13.78 5.14
CA PRO A 104 30.25 -14.60 4.03
C PRO A 104 30.01 -16.10 4.18
N GLN A 105 29.82 -16.61 5.40
CA GLN A 105 29.50 -18.01 5.65
C GLN A 105 28.03 -18.30 5.30
N GLU A 106 27.11 -17.48 5.82
CA GLU A 106 25.66 -17.59 5.53
C GLU A 106 25.33 -17.36 4.04
N GLN A 107 26.17 -16.60 3.35
CA GLN A 107 26.09 -16.40 1.90
C GLN A 107 26.41 -17.68 1.11
N LYS A 108 27.29 -18.56 1.60
CA LYS A 108 27.59 -19.83 0.93
C LYS A 108 26.42 -20.79 0.98
N ASP A 109 25.62 -20.74 2.05
CA ASP A 109 24.38 -21.49 2.18
C ASP A 109 23.28 -21.00 1.21
N VAL A 110 23.43 -19.79 0.62
CA VAL A 110 22.49 -19.26 -0.40
C VAL A 110 22.43 -20.17 -1.62
N TYR A 111 23.59 -20.66 -2.08
CA TYR A 111 23.70 -21.46 -3.29
C TYR A 111 23.08 -22.86 -3.15
N LEU A 112 22.71 -23.26 -1.94
CA LEU A 112 22.13 -24.56 -1.63
C LEU A 112 20.61 -24.52 -1.48
N LEU A 113 20.00 -23.32 -1.42
CA LEU A 113 18.57 -23.16 -1.31
C LEU A 113 17.92 -23.03 -2.70
N PRO A 114 16.82 -23.74 -2.97
CA PRO A 114 16.03 -23.51 -4.18
C PRO A 114 15.64 -22.03 -4.25
N ALA A 115 15.80 -21.40 -5.40
CA ALA A 115 15.23 -20.07 -5.63
C ALA A 115 13.73 -20.16 -5.36
N GLU A 116 13.24 -19.46 -4.32
CA GLU A 116 11.81 -19.37 -4.07
C GLU A 116 11.16 -18.75 -5.31
N LEU A 117 10.34 -19.54 -6.00
CA LEU A 117 9.57 -19.09 -7.15
C LEU A 117 8.74 -17.86 -6.75
N GLY A 118 8.72 -16.85 -7.63
CA GLY A 118 8.22 -15.50 -7.36
C GLY A 118 6.92 -15.44 -6.57
N THR A 119 6.84 -14.46 -5.67
CA THR A 119 5.66 -14.25 -4.84
C THR A 119 4.43 -13.95 -5.71
N PRO A 120 3.27 -14.53 -5.39
CA PRO A 120 2.03 -14.19 -6.08
C PRO A 120 1.74 -12.71 -5.89
N SER A 121 1.32 -12.06 -6.97
CA SER A 121 0.97 -10.64 -6.96
C SER A 121 -0.16 -10.39 -5.95
N LYS A 122 0.03 -9.37 -5.11
CA LYS A 122 -0.99 -8.88 -4.16
C LYS A 122 -1.87 -7.78 -4.76
N GLN A 123 -1.80 -7.59 -6.08
CA GLN A 123 -2.65 -6.64 -6.78
C GLN A 123 -4.12 -7.12 -6.75
N PRO A 124 -5.08 -6.26 -6.37
CA PRO A 124 -6.48 -6.63 -6.42
C PRO A 124 -6.89 -6.96 -7.86
N THR A 125 -7.76 -7.94 -8.03
CA THR A 125 -8.29 -8.30 -9.36
C THR A 125 -9.51 -7.47 -9.73
N ASN A 126 -10.23 -6.93 -8.72
CA ASN A 126 -11.43 -6.14 -8.89
C ASN A 126 -11.24 -4.67 -8.48
N TYR A 127 -10.52 -3.91 -9.29
CA TYR A 127 -10.40 -2.46 -9.14
C TYR A 127 -10.38 -1.76 -10.50
N PHE A 128 -10.44 -0.42 -10.48
CA PHE A 128 -10.11 0.44 -11.61
C PHE A 128 -9.30 1.64 -11.12
N CYS A 129 -8.49 2.20 -12.01
CA CYS A 129 -7.78 3.46 -11.79
C CYS A 129 -8.14 4.42 -12.93
N LYS A 130 -8.38 5.69 -12.60
CA LYS A 130 -8.70 6.74 -13.57
C LYS A 130 -7.92 8.00 -13.23
N THR A 131 -7.18 8.52 -14.21
CA THR A 131 -6.66 9.89 -14.15
C THR A 131 -7.83 10.88 -14.18
N LEU A 132 -7.91 11.72 -13.15
CA LEU A 132 -8.98 12.72 -13.04
C LEU A 132 -8.91 13.72 -14.20
N THR A 133 -10.06 14.01 -14.79
CA THR A 133 -10.19 15.06 -15.81
C THR A 133 -10.57 16.40 -15.16
N ALA A 134 -10.45 17.50 -15.91
CA ALA A 134 -10.84 18.83 -15.41
C ALA A 134 -12.32 18.91 -14.96
N SER A 135 -13.21 18.12 -15.57
CA SER A 135 -14.62 18.05 -15.15
C SER A 135 -14.79 17.33 -13.80
N ASP A 136 -13.97 16.31 -13.52
CA ASP A 136 -14.04 15.52 -12.29
C ASP A 136 -13.62 16.36 -11.06
N THR A 137 -12.69 17.30 -11.24
CA THR A 137 -12.18 18.19 -10.16
C THR A 137 -12.95 19.51 -10.05
N SER A 138 -13.91 19.76 -10.95
CA SER A 138 -14.75 20.96 -10.90
C SER A 138 -15.81 20.84 -9.79
N THR A 139 -16.08 21.95 -9.10
CA THR A 139 -17.10 21.99 -8.04
C THR A 139 -18.55 21.90 -8.54
N HIS A 140 -18.75 22.03 -9.84
CA HIS A 140 -20.06 22.05 -10.49
C HIS A 140 -20.41 20.71 -11.16
N GLY A 141 -19.42 19.81 -11.26
CA GLY A 141 -19.54 18.50 -11.87
C GLY A 141 -19.54 17.36 -10.85
N GLY A 142 -19.26 16.17 -11.34
CA GLY A 142 -19.03 14.99 -10.52
C GLY A 142 -18.01 14.08 -11.20
N PHE A 143 -17.70 12.96 -10.56
CA PHE A 143 -16.76 11.98 -11.08
C PHE A 143 -17.41 11.07 -12.14
N SER A 144 -16.87 11.07 -13.35
CA SER A 144 -17.39 10.21 -14.43
C SER A 144 -16.72 8.83 -14.40
N VAL A 145 -17.51 7.77 -14.18
CA VAL A 145 -17.00 6.39 -14.12
C VAL A 145 -17.17 5.69 -15.47
N PRO A 146 -16.12 5.10 -16.07
CA PRO A 146 -16.28 4.28 -17.27
C PRO A 146 -17.24 3.13 -17.01
N ARG A 147 -18.20 2.90 -17.94
CA ARG A 147 -19.24 1.88 -17.77
C ARG A 147 -18.70 0.50 -17.36
N ARG A 148 -17.66 0.01 -18.04
CA ARG A 148 -17.02 -1.28 -17.73
C ARG A 148 -16.45 -1.33 -16.32
N ALA A 149 -15.95 -0.22 -15.78
CA ALA A 149 -15.44 -0.16 -14.42
C ALA A 149 -16.57 -0.16 -13.39
N ALA A 150 -17.63 0.61 -13.64
CA ALA A 150 -18.81 0.66 -12.77
C ALA A 150 -19.49 -0.72 -12.65
N GLU A 151 -19.71 -1.40 -13.77
CA GLU A 151 -20.33 -2.74 -13.81
C GLU A 151 -19.46 -3.82 -13.15
N LYS A 152 -18.13 -3.61 -13.08
CA LYS A 152 -17.18 -4.57 -12.51
C LYS A 152 -17.02 -4.39 -10.99
N VAL A 153 -16.92 -3.14 -10.53
CA VAL A 153 -16.49 -2.80 -9.17
C VAL A 153 -17.65 -2.44 -8.24
N PHE A 154 -18.72 -1.82 -8.75
CA PHE A 154 -19.83 -1.36 -7.89
C PHE A 154 -20.93 -2.41 -7.77
N PRO A 155 -21.70 -2.39 -6.66
CA PRO A 155 -22.93 -3.17 -6.58
C PRO A 155 -23.88 -2.81 -7.74
N PRO A 156 -24.68 -3.78 -8.24
CA PRO A 156 -25.59 -3.54 -9.34
C PRO A 156 -26.67 -2.52 -8.97
N LEU A 157 -26.98 -1.61 -9.89
CA LEU A 157 -28.08 -0.66 -9.74
C LEU A 157 -29.44 -1.32 -9.96
N ASP A 158 -30.46 -0.78 -9.30
CA ASP A 158 -31.85 -1.05 -9.62
C ASP A 158 -32.31 -0.17 -10.80
N TYR A 159 -32.38 -0.77 -11.98
CA TYR A 159 -32.77 -0.10 -13.22
C TYR A 159 -34.28 0.14 -13.34
N SER A 160 -35.09 -0.28 -12.37
CA SER A 160 -36.52 0.08 -12.34
C SER A 160 -36.76 1.53 -11.91
N GLN A 161 -35.77 2.17 -11.27
CA GLN A 161 -35.83 3.57 -10.82
C GLN A 161 -35.48 4.56 -11.95
N GLN A 162 -35.98 5.80 -11.85
CA GLN A 162 -35.69 6.87 -12.81
C GLN A 162 -35.23 8.16 -12.10
N PRO A 163 -33.93 8.51 -12.12
CA PRO A 163 -32.79 7.74 -12.63
C PRO A 163 -32.32 6.64 -11.66
N PRO A 164 -31.72 5.53 -12.14
CA PRO A 164 -31.09 4.52 -11.28
C PRO A 164 -29.95 5.12 -10.45
N ALA A 165 -30.01 4.96 -9.13
CA ALA A 165 -28.98 5.47 -8.22
C ALA A 165 -28.84 4.62 -6.94
N GLN A 166 -27.69 4.73 -6.28
CA GLN A 166 -27.43 4.13 -4.97
C GLN A 166 -26.42 4.99 -4.18
N GLU A 167 -26.37 4.81 -2.86
CA GLU A 167 -25.30 5.32 -2.02
C GLU A 167 -24.18 4.28 -1.93
N LEU A 168 -22.93 4.72 -2.13
CA LEU A 168 -21.73 3.94 -1.90
C LEU A 168 -21.01 4.49 -0.68
N ILE A 169 -20.52 3.60 0.17
CA ILE A 169 -19.65 3.94 1.29
C ILE A 169 -18.34 3.18 1.05
N ALA A 170 -17.24 3.91 0.99
CA ALA A 170 -15.89 3.36 0.82
C ALA A 170 -14.99 3.83 1.97
N ARG A 171 -13.95 3.05 2.26
CA ARG A 171 -12.89 3.44 3.21
C ARG A 171 -11.59 3.68 2.47
N ASP A 172 -10.88 4.74 2.84
CA ASP A 172 -9.54 5.03 2.34
C ASP A 172 -8.46 4.21 3.10
N LEU A 173 -7.19 4.50 2.82
CA LEU A 173 -6.05 3.87 3.51
C LEU A 173 -6.02 4.18 5.02
N HIS A 174 -6.67 5.26 5.47
CA HIS A 174 -6.65 5.71 6.85
C HIS A 174 -7.92 5.31 7.62
N ASP A 175 -8.71 4.37 7.07
CA ASP A 175 -10.03 3.95 7.56
C ASP A 175 -11.10 5.05 7.58
N ASN A 176 -10.89 6.21 6.93
CA ASN A 176 -11.94 7.22 6.87
C ASN A 176 -13.06 6.78 5.93
N GLU A 177 -14.31 6.96 6.34
CA GLU A 177 -15.47 6.63 5.53
C GLU A 177 -15.86 7.79 4.61
N TRP A 178 -15.94 7.48 3.31
CA TRP A 178 -16.33 8.40 2.26
C TRP A 178 -17.65 7.94 1.63
N LYS A 179 -18.61 8.86 1.56
CA LYS A 179 -19.94 8.60 0.98
C LYS A 179 -20.05 9.21 -0.41
N PHE A 180 -20.49 8.41 -1.36
CA PHE A 180 -20.67 8.81 -2.75
C PHE A 180 -22.06 8.44 -3.25
N ARG A 181 -22.67 9.32 -4.05
CA ARG A 181 -23.90 8.99 -4.78
C ARG A 181 -23.54 8.49 -6.18
N HIS A 182 -23.72 7.20 -6.42
CA HIS A 182 -23.59 6.60 -7.75
C HIS A 182 -24.93 6.71 -8.49
N ILE A 183 -24.93 7.31 -9.68
CA ILE A 183 -26.11 7.53 -10.51
C ILE A 183 -25.79 7.18 -11.96
N PHE A 184 -26.66 6.41 -12.60
CA PHE A 184 -26.56 6.13 -14.04
C PHE A 184 -27.52 7.04 -14.80
N ARG A 185 -26.96 8.01 -15.53
CA ARG A 185 -27.70 9.01 -16.31
C ARG A 185 -26.87 9.51 -17.50
N GLY A 186 -27.55 10.17 -18.45
CA GLY A 186 -26.94 10.96 -19.52
C GLY A 186 -26.83 12.41 -19.12
#